data_AF-A0A931XQ61-F1
#
_entry.id   AF-A0A931XQ61-F1
#
_cell.length_a   1.000
_cell.length_b   1.000
_cell.length_c   1.000
_cell.angle_alpha   90.00
_cell.angle_beta   90.00
_cell.angle_gamma   90.00
#
_symmetry.space_group_name_H-M   'P 1'
#
loop_
_entity.id
_entity.type
_entity.pdbx_description
1 polymer ?
#
loop_
_entity_poly.entity_id
_entity_poly.type
_entity_poly.pdbx_seq_one_letter_code
_entity_poly.pdbx_strand_id
1 'polypeptide(L)'
;MTEQNHSGIEKEMEQAPRVYYYGSTGSFTEAAAIRHIRREDIGDAVLIPSGNVTEIIEHVLAGRGTGILPVENTNVGAVEMTLLALDSVRSKSGLYIRGEIDMPVSHVLASCGPFSEVAGIVSHGAAVSQCSANLEKLFGQMSRRIPYKTKDENDLDIPTSDAARMAKDDPRLAAICSEDAALKYGLTVHRHNFQDNPYNATRFIVVGDKPMDYDPNCSYKTSMIIYLKDEPGFLHDLLDDFATGHINLTQIKSYKSFDNHKETLDHGFFITIDGHSGDPDIKRALGRIENSVSEFRNLGSYPKAAEVAVDAIEVDWESLVNQEMRRQNGSKNGGDIHLIFILNNRKGALRDAIKPFKEDNTNLTKVDSWPTGVMGIYGFDLDFANPGDDAKVESLMKRMEASCRKVVRLG
;
A
#
# COMPACT_ATOMS: atom_id res chain seq x y z
N MET A 1 31.31 4.48 -41.34
CA MET A 1 31.49 4.03 -39.93
C MET A 1 30.37 4.51 -39.00
N THR A 2 29.32 5.18 -39.49
CA THR A 2 28.25 5.76 -38.66
C THR A 2 26.95 4.93 -38.62
N GLU A 3 26.63 4.14 -39.66
CA GLU A 3 25.38 3.34 -39.68
C GLU A 3 25.48 2.01 -38.92
N GLN A 4 26.65 1.38 -38.87
CA GLN A 4 26.84 0.13 -38.11
C GLN A 4 26.74 0.34 -36.59
N ASN A 5 27.13 1.51 -36.08
CA ASN A 5 27.04 1.83 -34.64
C ASN A 5 25.61 2.11 -34.17
N HIS A 6 24.75 2.73 -34.99
CA HIS A 6 23.34 2.93 -34.62
C HIS A 6 22.55 1.62 -34.54
N SER A 7 22.80 0.68 -35.47
CA SER A 7 22.14 -0.64 -35.45
C SER A 7 22.58 -1.55 -34.29
N GLY A 8 23.77 -1.32 -33.73
CA GLY A 8 24.28 -2.02 -32.56
C GLY A 8 23.67 -1.50 -31.27
N ILE A 9 23.60 -0.16 -31.11
CA ILE A 9 22.99 0.51 -29.96
C ILE A 9 21.48 0.23 -29.89
N GLU A 10 20.76 0.25 -31.02
CA GLU A 10 19.33 -0.08 -31.05
C GLU A 10 19.06 -1.55 -30.67
N LYS A 11 19.92 -2.49 -31.09
CA LYS A 11 19.84 -3.90 -30.65
C LYS A 11 20.22 -4.11 -29.19
N GLU A 12 21.19 -3.37 -28.66
CA GLU A 12 21.54 -3.41 -27.24
C GLU A 12 20.41 -2.86 -26.36
N MET A 13 19.74 -1.78 -26.78
CA MET A 13 18.53 -1.27 -26.14
C MET A 13 17.34 -2.22 -26.24
N GLU A 14 17.30 -3.08 -27.27
CA GLU A 14 16.28 -4.12 -27.42
C GLU A 14 16.47 -5.29 -26.44
N GLN A 15 17.72 -5.54 -26.01
CA GLN A 15 18.13 -6.60 -25.06
C GLN A 15 18.30 -6.13 -23.61
N ALA A 16 18.38 -4.82 -23.35
CA ALA A 16 18.50 -4.30 -22.00
C ALA A 16 17.29 -4.71 -21.12
N PRO A 17 17.51 -5.14 -19.87
CA PRO A 17 16.42 -5.45 -18.94
C PRO A 17 15.49 -4.25 -18.78
N ARG A 18 14.17 -4.48 -18.80
CA ARG A 18 13.17 -3.42 -18.64
C ARG A 18 12.54 -3.48 -17.26
N VAL A 19 12.45 -2.32 -16.61
CA VAL A 19 11.77 -2.15 -15.32
C VAL A 19 10.67 -1.11 -15.49
N TYR A 20 9.44 -1.61 -15.54
CA TYR A 20 8.23 -0.80 -15.60
C TYR A 20 7.83 -0.34 -14.21
N TYR A 21 7.43 0.91 -14.04
CA TYR A 21 7.03 1.43 -12.73
C TYR A 21 5.85 2.38 -12.83
N TYR A 22 4.98 2.35 -11.82
CA TYR A 22 3.80 3.21 -11.78
C TYR A 22 4.16 4.69 -11.54
N GLY A 23 3.50 5.60 -12.26
CA GLY A 23 3.67 7.04 -12.14
C GLY A 23 4.70 7.62 -13.10
N SER A 24 5.19 8.82 -12.79
CA SER A 24 6.10 9.58 -13.66
C SER A 24 7.53 9.63 -13.14
N THR A 25 8.43 10.08 -14.00
CA THR A 25 9.82 10.38 -13.70
C THR A 25 9.95 11.37 -12.53
N GLY A 26 10.71 10.98 -11.50
CA GLY A 26 10.89 11.67 -10.22
C GLY A 26 10.01 11.13 -9.09
N SER A 27 9.11 10.18 -9.37
CA SER A 27 8.20 9.63 -8.35
C SER A 27 8.94 8.76 -7.33
N PHE A 28 8.31 8.54 -6.17
CA PHE A 28 8.79 7.56 -5.20
C PHE A 28 8.88 6.14 -5.78
N THR A 29 8.06 5.81 -6.78
CA THR A 29 8.09 4.52 -7.47
C THR A 29 9.30 4.40 -8.40
N GLU A 30 9.72 5.49 -9.08
CA GLU A 30 10.99 5.51 -9.83
C GLU A 30 12.17 5.26 -8.88
N ALA A 31 12.19 5.91 -7.72
CA ALA A 31 13.22 5.69 -6.70
C ALA A 31 13.25 4.24 -6.20
N ALA A 32 12.08 3.63 -5.98
CA ALA A 32 11.97 2.21 -5.64
C ALA A 32 12.51 1.30 -6.75
N ALA A 33 12.21 1.62 -8.02
CA ALA A 33 12.71 0.88 -9.18
C ALA A 33 14.23 0.98 -9.32
N ILE A 34 14.82 2.17 -9.11
CA ILE A 34 16.28 2.36 -9.08
C ILE A 34 16.91 1.53 -7.96
N ARG A 35 16.29 1.51 -6.76
CA ARG A 35 16.77 0.70 -5.64
C ARG A 35 16.73 -0.79 -5.94
N HIS A 36 15.69 -1.26 -6.63
CA HIS A 36 15.60 -2.65 -7.10
C HIS A 36 16.74 -2.99 -8.07
N ILE A 37 16.95 -2.16 -9.10
CA ILE A 37 18.01 -2.36 -10.10
C ILE A 37 19.38 -2.45 -9.43
N ARG A 38 19.67 -1.57 -8.46
CA ARG A 38 20.94 -1.57 -7.71
C ARG A 38 21.09 -2.80 -6.81
N ARG A 39 20.02 -3.23 -6.16
CA ARG A 39 20.05 -4.37 -5.22
C ARG A 39 20.27 -5.69 -5.95
N GLU A 40 19.60 -5.88 -7.08
CA GLU A 40 19.67 -7.11 -7.88
C GLU A 40 20.77 -7.07 -8.95
N ASP A 41 21.58 -6.01 -8.98
CA ASP A 41 22.67 -5.80 -9.95
C ASP A 41 22.23 -5.99 -11.41
N ILE A 42 21.10 -5.40 -11.78
CA ILE A 42 20.45 -5.58 -13.10
C ILE A 42 21.16 -4.76 -14.22
N GLY A 43 22.29 -4.11 -13.91
CA GLY A 43 23.08 -3.35 -14.89
C GLY A 43 22.33 -2.17 -15.52
N ASP A 44 22.48 -1.99 -16.84
CA ASP A 44 21.92 -0.89 -17.65
C ASP A 44 20.42 -1.04 -17.93
N ALA A 45 19.64 -1.39 -16.91
CA ALA A 45 18.21 -1.58 -17.03
C ALA A 45 17.49 -0.27 -17.44
N VAL A 46 16.56 -0.39 -18.39
CA VAL A 46 15.74 0.73 -18.87
C VAL A 46 14.52 0.88 -17.97
N LEU A 47 14.41 2.05 -17.34
CA LEU A 47 13.25 2.45 -16.52
C LEU A 47 12.14 3.00 -17.42
N ILE A 48 10.94 2.42 -17.31
CA ILE A 48 9.79 2.78 -18.15
C ILE A 48 8.60 3.20 -17.25
N PRO A 49 8.25 4.49 -17.19
CA PRO A 49 7.07 4.94 -16.47
C PRO A 49 5.78 4.47 -17.16
N SER A 50 4.76 4.15 -16.38
CA SER A 50 3.38 4.00 -16.87
C SER A 50 2.39 4.60 -15.88
N GLY A 51 1.37 5.27 -16.39
CA GLY A 51 0.25 5.79 -15.60
C GLY A 51 -0.81 4.74 -15.26
N ASN A 52 -0.62 3.48 -15.65
CA ASN A 52 -1.62 2.43 -15.48
C ASN A 52 -0.98 1.14 -14.95
N VAL A 53 -1.38 0.70 -13.76
CA VAL A 53 -0.88 -0.54 -13.15
C VAL A 53 -1.22 -1.77 -13.98
N THR A 54 -2.39 -1.80 -14.61
CA THR A 54 -2.81 -2.93 -15.47
C THR A 54 -1.89 -3.07 -16.69
N GLU A 55 -1.49 -1.96 -17.32
CA GLU A 55 -0.55 -1.96 -18.44
C GLU A 55 0.82 -2.52 -18.03
N ILE A 56 1.32 -2.16 -16.83
CA ILE A 56 2.56 -2.71 -16.28
C ILE A 56 2.44 -4.23 -16.12
N ILE A 57 1.32 -4.71 -15.55
CA ILE A 57 1.07 -6.14 -15.38
C ILE A 57 0.99 -6.85 -16.73
N GLU A 58 0.37 -6.27 -17.75
CA GLU A 58 0.31 -6.83 -19.11
C GLU A 58 1.71 -6.96 -19.74
N HIS A 59 2.58 -5.95 -19.56
CA HIS A 59 3.97 -6.03 -20.00
C HIS A 59 4.74 -7.14 -19.30
N VAL A 60 4.55 -7.30 -17.99
CA VAL A 60 5.16 -8.36 -17.20
C VAL A 60 4.68 -9.73 -17.68
N LEU A 61 3.37 -9.93 -17.81
CA LEU A 61 2.78 -11.19 -18.30
C LEU A 61 3.24 -11.56 -19.72
N ALA A 62 3.57 -10.55 -20.55
CA ALA A 62 4.15 -10.75 -21.87
C ALA A 62 5.66 -11.02 -21.85
N GLY A 63 6.28 -11.21 -20.68
CA GLY A 63 7.72 -11.48 -20.51
C GLY A 63 8.62 -10.30 -20.89
N ARG A 64 8.09 -9.06 -20.91
CA ARG A 64 8.85 -7.89 -21.40
C ARG A 64 9.74 -7.25 -20.35
N GLY A 65 9.60 -7.62 -19.08
CA GLY A 65 10.39 -7.08 -17.98
C GLY A 65 9.75 -7.29 -16.62
N THR A 66 10.20 -6.49 -15.66
CA THR A 66 9.74 -6.48 -14.26
C THR A 66 8.85 -5.27 -14.01
N GLY A 67 7.85 -5.40 -13.13
CA GLY A 67 6.99 -4.29 -12.70
C GLY A 67 7.24 -3.88 -11.26
N ILE A 68 7.19 -2.57 -10.96
CA ILE A 68 7.28 -2.00 -9.62
C ILE A 68 5.98 -1.27 -9.30
N LEU A 69 5.21 -1.81 -8.34
CA LEU A 69 3.87 -1.34 -8.02
C LEU A 69 3.76 -0.95 -6.55
N PRO A 70 3.18 0.20 -6.19
CA PRO A 70 2.87 0.53 -4.81
C PRO A 70 1.71 -0.35 -4.32
N VAL A 71 1.81 -0.93 -3.12
CA VAL A 71 0.74 -1.79 -2.57
C VAL A 71 0.15 -1.23 -1.28
N GLU A 72 0.94 -0.50 -0.49
CA GLU A 72 0.49 0.05 0.79
C GLU A 72 1.30 1.29 1.16
N ASN A 73 0.66 2.30 1.74
CA ASN A 73 1.28 3.47 2.34
C ASN A 73 0.80 3.62 3.80
N THR A 74 1.69 4.02 4.71
CA THR A 74 1.38 4.16 6.14
C THR A 74 0.27 5.17 6.43
N ASN A 75 0.17 6.24 5.65
CA ASN A 75 -0.83 7.29 5.89
C ASN A 75 -2.12 7.11 5.09
N VAL A 76 -2.07 6.44 3.93
CA VAL A 76 -3.23 6.29 3.02
C VAL A 76 -3.88 4.90 3.13
N GLY A 77 -3.11 3.89 3.52
CA GLY A 77 -3.54 2.48 3.55
C GLY A 77 -3.18 1.73 2.27
N ALA A 78 -4.00 0.75 1.89
CA ALA A 78 -3.78 -0.02 0.66
C ALA A 78 -3.87 0.88 -0.58
N VAL A 79 -3.09 0.54 -1.60
CA VAL A 79 -3.23 1.14 -2.93
C VAL A 79 -4.22 0.29 -3.72
N GLU A 80 -5.49 0.68 -3.64
CA GLU A 80 -6.65 -0.07 -4.16
C GLU A 80 -6.48 -0.46 -5.64
N MET A 81 -6.03 0.48 -6.48
CA MET A 81 -5.80 0.21 -7.91
C MET A 81 -4.81 -0.93 -8.16
N THR A 82 -3.80 -1.11 -7.31
CA THR A 82 -2.86 -2.24 -7.41
C THR A 82 -3.54 -3.53 -6.99
N LEU A 83 -4.32 -3.53 -5.92
CA LEU A 83 -5.04 -4.72 -5.45
C LEU A 83 -6.05 -5.20 -6.51
N LEU A 84 -6.83 -4.27 -7.08
CA LEU A 84 -7.78 -4.57 -8.16
C LEU A 84 -7.08 -5.10 -9.42
N ALA A 85 -5.94 -4.53 -9.78
CA ALA A 85 -5.18 -5.00 -10.95
C ALA A 85 -4.63 -6.41 -10.72
N LEU A 86 -4.06 -6.70 -9.54
CA LEU A 86 -3.62 -8.06 -9.16
C LEU A 86 -4.76 -9.06 -9.15
N ASP A 87 -5.94 -8.63 -8.70
CA ASP A 87 -7.14 -9.46 -8.67
C ASP A 87 -7.69 -9.79 -10.07
N SER A 88 -7.67 -8.82 -10.99
CA SER A 88 -8.14 -8.99 -12.37
C SER A 88 -7.36 -10.07 -13.15
N VAL A 89 -6.16 -10.39 -12.70
CA VAL A 89 -5.29 -11.39 -13.34
C VAL A 89 -5.76 -12.80 -13.00
N ARG A 90 -6.09 -13.62 -14.00
CA ARG A 90 -6.54 -15.00 -13.78
C ARG A 90 -5.54 -15.84 -12.97
N SER A 91 -6.07 -16.79 -12.20
CA SER A 91 -5.26 -17.82 -11.54
C SER A 91 -4.38 -18.57 -12.56
N LYS A 92 -3.12 -18.80 -12.20
CA LYS A 92 -2.08 -19.42 -13.07
C LYS A 92 -1.73 -18.62 -14.33
N SER A 93 -1.95 -17.30 -14.34
CA SER A 93 -1.52 -16.40 -15.42
C SER A 93 0.00 -16.34 -15.63
N GLY A 94 0.78 -16.71 -14.62
CA GLY A 94 2.24 -16.51 -14.61
C GLY A 94 2.68 -15.21 -13.91
N LEU A 95 1.78 -14.43 -13.31
CA LEU A 95 2.18 -13.27 -12.51
C LEU A 95 2.63 -13.69 -11.11
N TYR A 96 3.83 -13.28 -10.70
CA TYR A 96 4.38 -13.53 -9.37
C TYR A 96 4.92 -12.25 -8.73
N ILE A 97 4.65 -12.06 -7.45
CA ILE A 97 5.37 -11.12 -6.59
C ILE A 97 6.70 -11.77 -6.22
N ARG A 98 7.79 -11.08 -6.59
CA ARG A 98 9.19 -11.54 -6.52
C ARG A 98 10.01 -10.78 -5.48
N GLY A 99 9.46 -9.72 -4.90
CA GLY A 99 10.13 -8.92 -3.89
C GLY A 99 9.23 -7.82 -3.34
N GLU A 100 9.68 -7.21 -2.27
CA GLU A 100 9.10 -5.98 -1.72
C GLU A 100 10.19 -4.96 -1.42
N ILE A 101 9.81 -3.68 -1.44
CA ILE A 101 10.70 -2.54 -1.21
C ILE A 101 9.94 -1.54 -0.33
N ASP A 102 10.45 -1.32 0.87
CA ASP A 102 9.94 -0.26 1.76
C ASP A 102 10.75 1.01 1.55
N MET A 103 10.05 2.09 1.17
CA MET A 103 10.63 3.41 0.95
C MET A 103 10.03 4.41 1.93
N PRO A 104 10.84 5.05 2.79
CA PRO A 104 10.41 6.23 3.54
C PRO A 104 9.95 7.33 2.57
N VAL A 105 8.80 7.92 2.87
CA VAL A 105 8.24 9.04 2.13
C VAL A 105 8.57 10.32 2.90
N SER A 106 9.63 10.99 2.47
CA SER A 106 9.98 12.33 2.95
C SER A 106 9.63 13.37 1.90
N HIS A 107 8.81 14.34 2.29
CA HIS A 107 8.43 15.45 1.44
C HIS A 107 9.37 16.64 1.69
N VAL A 108 9.67 17.38 0.64
CA VAL A 108 10.36 18.68 0.70
C VAL A 108 9.45 19.77 0.14
N LEU A 109 9.64 21.00 0.60
CA LEU A 109 9.06 22.19 -0.03
C LEU A 109 10.15 22.88 -0.85
N ALA A 110 9.99 22.93 -2.17
CA ALA A 110 11.02 23.40 -3.10
C ALA A 110 10.45 24.30 -4.21
N SER A 111 11.25 25.25 -4.72
CA SER A 111 10.89 26.11 -5.86
C SER A 111 12.12 26.48 -6.69
N CYS A 112 11.93 26.96 -7.92
CA CYS A 112 13.05 27.36 -8.79
C CYS A 112 13.63 28.75 -8.45
N GLY A 113 12.88 29.58 -7.70
CA GLY A 113 13.26 30.92 -7.27
C GLY A 113 13.30 31.09 -5.74
N PRO A 114 13.60 32.30 -5.24
CA PRO A 114 13.61 32.58 -3.82
C PRO A 114 12.21 32.37 -3.19
N PHE A 115 12.16 31.84 -1.98
CA PHE A 115 10.89 31.51 -1.32
C PHE A 115 9.96 32.73 -1.13
N SER A 116 10.53 33.95 -1.09
CA SER A 116 9.77 35.20 -0.98
C SER A 116 8.88 35.50 -2.19
N GLU A 117 9.13 34.88 -3.35
CA GLU A 117 8.33 35.06 -4.58
C GLU A 117 7.20 34.04 -4.69
N VAL A 118 7.19 33.01 -3.83
CA VAL A 118 6.19 31.94 -3.85
C VAL A 118 4.82 32.51 -3.49
N ALA A 119 3.86 32.32 -4.39
CA ALA A 119 2.47 32.70 -4.24
C ALA A 119 1.51 31.50 -4.25
N GLY A 120 1.97 30.30 -4.59
CA GLY A 120 1.13 29.10 -4.65
C GLY A 120 1.89 27.80 -4.40
N ILE A 121 1.15 26.77 -4.00
CA ILE A 121 1.68 25.45 -3.72
C ILE A 121 1.03 24.43 -4.65
N VAL A 122 1.85 23.58 -5.26
CA VAL A 122 1.45 22.48 -6.14
C VAL A 122 1.90 21.15 -5.57
N SER A 123 1.01 20.17 -5.54
CA SER A 123 1.32 18.78 -5.22
C SER A 123 0.07 17.90 -5.39
N HIS A 124 0.21 16.62 -5.07
CA HIS A 124 -0.86 15.65 -4.94
C HIS A 124 -1.69 15.96 -3.68
N GLY A 125 -3.01 15.74 -3.71
CA GLY A 125 -3.90 16.10 -2.59
C GLY A 125 -3.52 15.41 -1.28
N ALA A 126 -3.12 14.14 -1.37
CA ALA A 126 -2.59 13.40 -0.22
C ALA A 126 -1.30 14.01 0.35
N ALA A 127 -0.36 14.47 -0.49
CA ALA A 127 0.89 15.08 -0.02
C ALA A 127 0.64 16.45 0.64
N VAL A 128 -0.29 17.25 0.09
CA VAL A 128 -0.73 18.51 0.73
C VAL A 128 -1.35 18.24 2.10
N SER A 129 -2.26 17.26 2.19
CA SER A 129 -2.92 16.87 3.45
C SER A 129 -1.91 16.40 4.50
N GLN A 130 -0.89 15.66 4.06
CA GLN A 130 0.21 15.19 4.92
C GLN A 130 1.16 16.30 5.37
N CYS A 131 1.10 17.51 4.83
CA CYS A 131 1.95 18.63 5.23
C CYS A 131 1.13 19.80 5.81
N SER A 132 -0.15 19.57 6.10
CA SER A 132 -1.12 20.61 6.43
C SER A 132 -0.74 21.43 7.67
N ALA A 133 -0.22 20.79 8.73
CA ALA A 133 0.18 21.48 9.95
C ALA A 133 1.44 22.32 9.73
N ASN A 134 2.41 21.82 8.95
CA ASN A 134 3.59 22.60 8.59
C ASN A 134 3.28 23.76 7.64
N LEU A 135 2.32 23.58 6.73
CA LEU A 135 1.78 24.67 5.91
C LEU A 135 1.11 25.74 6.78
N GLU A 136 0.29 25.35 7.75
CA GLU A 136 -0.34 26.29 8.67
C GLU A 136 0.69 27.05 9.52
N LYS A 137 1.78 26.41 9.96
CA LYS A 137 2.88 27.08 10.67
C LYS A 137 3.62 28.09 9.81
N LEU A 138 3.88 27.78 8.54
CA LEU A 138 4.63 28.66 7.63
C LEU A 138 3.81 29.87 7.21
N PHE A 139 2.52 29.69 6.95
CA PHE A 139 1.68 30.73 6.36
C PHE A 139 0.66 31.34 7.36
N GLY A 140 0.37 30.72 8.50
CA GLY A 140 -0.62 31.18 9.49
C GLY A 140 -2.07 30.85 9.12
N GLN A 141 -3.01 30.97 10.09
CA GLN A 141 -4.44 30.63 9.93
C GLN A 141 -5.16 31.40 8.81
N MET A 142 -4.63 32.57 8.44
CA MET A 142 -5.21 33.52 7.49
C MET A 142 -4.65 33.40 6.06
N SER A 143 -3.68 32.53 5.83
CA SER A 143 -3.09 32.43 4.50
C SER A 143 -3.91 31.53 3.62
N ARG A 144 -4.61 32.17 2.67
CA ARG A 144 -4.68 31.75 1.27
C ARG A 144 -4.06 30.36 1.07
N ARG A 145 -4.85 29.32 1.34
CA ARG A 145 -4.71 28.05 0.64
C ARG A 145 -4.81 28.46 -0.82
N ILE A 146 -3.69 28.66 -1.51
CA ILE A 146 -3.68 28.72 -2.96
C ILE A 146 -3.21 27.33 -3.38
N PRO A 147 -4.07 26.29 -3.31
CA PRO A 147 -3.86 25.20 -4.23
C PRO A 147 -3.87 25.86 -5.60
N TYR A 148 -2.77 25.70 -6.33
CA TYR A 148 -2.78 26.08 -7.73
C TYR A 148 -3.87 25.24 -8.39
N LYS A 149 -4.99 25.90 -8.75
CA LYS A 149 -6.05 25.26 -9.54
C LYS A 149 -5.47 25.00 -10.92
N THR A 150 -5.40 23.73 -11.31
CA THR A 150 -5.27 23.33 -12.71
C THR A 150 -6.49 23.85 -13.49
N LYS A 151 -6.42 23.83 -14.83
CA LYS A 151 -7.52 24.33 -15.68
C LYS A 151 -8.84 23.59 -15.48
N ASP A 152 -8.78 22.36 -14.97
CA ASP A 152 -9.94 21.60 -14.54
C ASP A 152 -10.07 21.68 -13.01
N GLU A 153 -11.12 22.34 -12.55
CA GLU A 153 -11.45 22.53 -11.14
C GLU A 153 -11.73 21.22 -10.37
N ASN A 154 -11.77 20.09 -11.07
CA ASN A 154 -11.90 18.74 -10.53
C ASN A 154 -10.58 17.95 -10.50
N ASP A 155 -9.49 18.46 -11.09
CA ASP A 155 -8.24 17.71 -11.30
C ASP A 155 -7.13 18.23 -10.38
N LEU A 156 -7.34 18.05 -9.07
CA LEU A 156 -6.45 18.50 -8.00
C LEU A 156 -5.34 17.49 -7.66
N ASP A 157 -5.24 16.37 -8.36
CA ASP A 157 -4.31 15.28 -8.03
C ASP A 157 -3.11 15.24 -8.97
N ILE A 158 -2.28 16.30 -8.89
CA ILE A 158 -1.03 16.37 -9.63
C ILE A 158 -0.01 15.45 -8.95
N PRO A 159 0.58 14.45 -9.62
CA PRO A 159 1.65 13.65 -9.03
C PRO A 159 2.77 14.53 -8.46
N THR A 160 3.35 14.15 -7.32
CA THR A 160 4.37 14.96 -6.63
C THR A 160 5.59 15.29 -7.51
N SER A 161 5.98 14.36 -8.38
CA SER A 161 7.02 14.53 -9.40
C SER A 161 6.63 15.54 -10.48
N ASP A 162 5.37 15.54 -10.90
CA ASP A 162 4.85 16.49 -11.89
C ASP A 162 4.70 17.89 -11.29
N ALA A 163 4.37 17.99 -10.01
CA ALA A 163 4.38 19.26 -9.28
C ALA A 163 5.79 19.87 -9.22
N ALA A 164 6.83 19.07 -8.99
CA ALA A 164 8.22 19.51 -9.07
C ALA A 164 8.58 20.00 -10.48
N ARG A 165 8.16 19.27 -11.51
CA ARG A 165 8.31 19.70 -12.91
C ARG A 165 7.65 21.04 -13.17
N MET A 166 6.43 21.27 -12.67
CA MET A 166 5.72 22.54 -12.84
C MET A 166 6.40 23.70 -12.11
N ALA A 167 6.87 23.48 -10.87
CA ALA A 167 7.54 24.52 -10.09
C ALA A 167 8.92 24.93 -10.65
N LYS A 168 9.47 24.16 -11.60
CA LYS A 168 10.66 24.53 -12.36
C LYS A 168 10.41 25.75 -13.26
N ASP A 169 9.21 25.85 -13.84
CA ASP A 169 8.89 26.79 -14.91
C ASP A 169 8.15 28.06 -14.41
N ASP A 170 7.73 28.12 -13.15
CA ASP A 170 7.09 29.30 -12.54
C ASP A 170 7.66 29.59 -11.13
N PRO A 171 8.43 30.69 -10.93
CA PRO A 171 9.03 31.03 -9.63
C PRO A 171 8.01 31.37 -8.55
N ARG A 172 6.74 31.59 -8.92
CA ARG A 172 5.64 31.81 -7.98
C ARG A 172 5.09 30.51 -7.41
N LEU A 173 5.53 29.35 -7.89
CA LEU A 173 5.09 28.04 -7.41
C LEU A 173 6.17 27.38 -6.54
N ALA A 174 5.74 26.82 -5.42
CA ALA A 174 6.51 25.83 -4.68
C ALA A 174 5.85 24.46 -4.81
N ALA A 175 6.67 23.43 -4.99
CA ALA A 175 6.24 22.04 -5.01
C ALA A 175 6.44 21.38 -3.65
N ILE A 176 5.42 20.63 -3.20
CA ILE A 176 5.64 19.57 -2.22
C ILE A 176 5.97 18.30 -3.00
N CYS A 177 7.19 17.79 -2.87
CA CYS A 177 7.68 16.68 -3.67
C CYS A 177 8.75 15.86 -2.95
N SER A 178 9.28 14.81 -3.57
CA SER A 178 10.47 14.12 -3.06
C SER A 178 11.71 14.99 -3.27
N GLU A 179 12.72 14.80 -2.43
CA GLU A 179 14.02 15.46 -2.61
C GLU A 179 14.66 15.09 -3.96
N ASP A 180 14.54 13.83 -4.38
CA ASP A 180 15.01 13.35 -5.68
C ASP A 180 14.33 14.12 -6.84
N ALA A 181 13.03 14.38 -6.76
CA ALA A 181 12.33 15.18 -7.76
C ALA A 181 12.80 16.64 -7.76
N ALA A 182 12.96 17.25 -6.58
CA ALA A 182 13.47 18.60 -6.47
C ALA A 182 14.86 18.73 -7.12
N LEU A 183 15.78 17.82 -6.82
CA LEU A 183 17.12 17.77 -7.42
C LEU A 183 17.05 17.55 -8.93
N LYS A 184 16.24 16.58 -9.39
CA LYS A 184 16.08 16.24 -10.82
C LYS A 184 15.59 17.41 -11.66
N TYR A 185 14.69 18.22 -11.12
CA TYR A 185 14.14 19.39 -11.81
C TYR A 185 14.89 20.70 -11.48
N GLY A 186 15.98 20.64 -10.71
CA GLY A 186 16.83 21.81 -10.41
C GLY A 186 16.17 22.83 -9.47
N LEU A 187 15.29 22.38 -8.58
CA LEU A 187 14.63 23.22 -7.57
C LEU A 187 15.52 23.41 -6.35
N THR A 188 15.42 24.57 -5.72
CA THR A 188 16.01 24.83 -4.40
C THR A 188 15.06 24.31 -3.32
N VAL A 189 15.57 23.44 -2.46
CA VAL A 189 14.83 22.95 -1.29
C VAL A 189 14.87 24.02 -0.19
N HIS A 190 13.69 24.48 0.25
CA HIS A 190 13.55 25.48 1.32
C HIS A 190 13.30 24.83 2.67
N ARG A 191 12.62 23.68 2.70
CA ARG A 191 12.34 22.90 3.90
C ARG A 191 12.46 21.41 3.58
N HIS A 192 13.22 20.69 4.40
CA HIS A 192 13.29 19.23 4.39
C HIS A 192 12.31 18.63 5.40
N ASN A 193 11.92 17.37 5.23
CA ASN A 193 11.02 16.64 6.12
C ASN A 193 9.73 17.43 6.41
N PHE A 194 9.10 17.93 5.35
CA PHE A 194 7.98 18.87 5.41
C PHE A 194 6.63 18.21 5.74
N GLN A 195 6.60 16.88 5.81
CA GLN A 195 5.46 16.10 6.27
C GLN A 195 5.18 16.27 7.77
N ASP A 196 3.91 16.16 8.14
CA ASP A 196 3.41 16.26 9.51
C ASP A 196 3.78 14.99 10.31
N ASN A 197 3.70 13.81 9.68
CA ASN A 197 4.12 12.53 10.26
C ASN A 197 5.48 12.09 9.70
N PRO A 198 6.55 12.05 10.51
CA PRO A 198 7.87 11.63 10.04
C PRO A 198 7.97 10.13 9.70
N TYR A 199 7.01 9.31 10.14
CA TYR A 199 6.99 7.86 9.95
C TYR A 199 6.09 7.42 8.79
N ASN A 200 6.20 8.13 7.66
CA ASN A 200 5.48 7.77 6.44
C ASN A 200 6.37 6.86 5.58
N ALA A 201 5.87 5.70 5.20
CA ALA A 201 6.53 4.82 4.26
C ALA A 201 5.54 4.28 3.24
N THR A 202 6.04 3.98 2.05
CA THR A 202 5.30 3.23 1.03
C THR A 202 6.01 1.91 0.78
N ARG A 203 5.25 0.83 0.89
CA ARG A 203 5.64 -0.50 0.47
C ARG A 203 5.31 -0.68 -1.01
N PHE A 204 6.32 -1.07 -1.76
CA PHE A 204 6.23 -1.46 -3.16
C PHE A 204 6.43 -2.96 -3.30
N ILE A 205 5.80 -3.55 -4.30
CA ILE A 205 6.02 -4.94 -4.72
C ILE A 205 6.73 -4.96 -6.07
N VAL A 206 7.59 -5.96 -6.23
CA VAL A 206 8.25 -6.29 -7.49
C VAL A 206 7.49 -7.46 -8.09
N VAL A 207 7.00 -7.32 -9.33
CA VAL A 207 6.25 -8.37 -10.03
C VAL A 207 6.99 -8.86 -11.29
N GLY A 208 6.92 -10.16 -11.55
CA GLY A 208 7.52 -10.81 -12.72
C GLY A 208 6.66 -11.94 -13.27
N ASP A 209 7.09 -12.52 -14.39
CA ASP A 209 6.41 -13.59 -15.14
C ASP A 209 6.80 -15.00 -14.69
N LYS A 210 7.69 -15.10 -13.70
CA LYS A 210 8.22 -16.36 -13.17
C LYS A 210 8.35 -16.27 -11.64
N PRO A 211 8.18 -17.40 -10.93
CA PRO A 211 8.46 -17.44 -9.50
C PRO A 211 9.96 -17.20 -9.25
N MET A 212 10.28 -16.73 -8.04
CA MET A 212 11.66 -16.66 -7.58
C MET A 212 12.19 -18.05 -7.22
N ASP A 213 13.47 -18.27 -7.45
CA ASP A 213 14.17 -19.42 -6.87
C ASP A 213 14.26 -19.27 -5.34
N TYR A 214 14.20 -20.41 -4.65
CA TYR A 214 14.33 -20.44 -3.19
C TYR A 214 15.79 -20.22 -2.78
N ASP A 215 16.02 -19.25 -1.92
CA ASP A 215 17.29 -18.95 -1.27
C ASP A 215 17.17 -19.20 0.25
N PRO A 216 17.84 -20.23 0.79
CA PRO A 216 17.75 -20.55 2.22
C PRO A 216 18.30 -19.45 3.15
N ASN A 217 19.02 -18.45 2.63
CA ASN A 217 19.57 -17.35 3.42
C ASN A 217 18.60 -16.18 3.62
N CYS A 218 17.45 -16.21 2.94
CA CYS A 218 16.45 -15.15 3.01
C CYS A 218 15.32 -15.51 3.98
N SER A 219 14.82 -14.49 4.68
CA SER A 219 13.49 -14.57 5.29
C SER A 219 12.43 -14.25 4.23
N TYR A 220 11.35 -15.03 4.19
CA TYR A 220 10.32 -14.91 3.16
C TYR A 220 9.02 -14.31 3.66
N LYS A 221 8.27 -13.72 2.73
CA LYS A 221 6.82 -13.54 2.81
C LYS A 221 6.17 -14.30 1.68
N THR A 222 4.88 -14.61 1.84
CA THR A 222 4.03 -15.14 0.78
C THR A 222 2.76 -14.32 0.70
N SER A 223 2.42 -13.84 -0.50
CA SER A 223 1.17 -13.10 -0.74
C SER A 223 0.19 -13.95 -1.54
N MET A 224 -1.09 -13.76 -1.28
CA MET A 224 -2.16 -14.52 -1.91
C MET A 224 -3.46 -13.71 -1.98
N ILE A 225 -4.31 -14.11 -2.91
CA ILE A 225 -5.70 -13.68 -3.01
C ILE A 225 -6.58 -14.87 -2.63
N ILE A 226 -7.54 -14.62 -1.75
CA ILE A 226 -8.48 -15.62 -1.26
C ILE A 226 -9.90 -15.07 -1.37
N TYR A 227 -10.80 -15.89 -1.90
CA TYR A 227 -12.21 -15.61 -1.92
C TYR A 227 -12.97 -16.52 -0.97
N LEU A 228 -13.74 -15.90 -0.08
CA LEU A 228 -14.62 -16.59 0.85
C LEU A 228 -16.06 -16.44 0.39
N LYS A 229 -16.87 -17.48 0.63
CA LYS A 229 -18.32 -17.33 0.59
C LYS A 229 -18.77 -16.38 1.70
N ASP A 230 -19.83 -15.63 1.44
CA ASP A 230 -20.41 -14.69 2.39
C ASP A 230 -21.23 -15.41 3.48
N GLU A 231 -20.52 -16.00 4.44
CA GLU A 231 -21.10 -16.72 5.58
C GLU A 231 -20.44 -16.30 6.91
N PRO A 232 -21.23 -16.09 7.99
CA PRO A 232 -20.69 -15.71 9.29
C PRO A 232 -19.60 -16.68 9.80
N GLY A 233 -18.50 -16.12 10.29
CA GLY A 233 -17.39 -16.89 10.89
C GLY A 233 -16.37 -17.45 9.90
N PHE A 234 -16.58 -17.37 8.58
CA PHE A 234 -15.63 -17.88 7.58
C PHE A 234 -14.26 -17.21 7.65
N LEU A 235 -14.23 -15.88 7.85
CA LEU A 235 -12.96 -15.17 8.03
C LEU A 235 -12.22 -15.63 9.29
N HIS A 236 -12.93 -15.88 10.39
CA HIS A 236 -12.31 -16.44 11.59
C HIS A 236 -11.67 -17.80 11.30
N ASP A 237 -12.35 -18.66 10.55
CA ASP A 237 -11.87 -20.01 10.26
C ASP A 237 -10.68 -20.03 9.32
N LEU A 238 -10.67 -19.14 8.32
CA LEU A 238 -9.49 -18.86 7.51
C LEU A 238 -8.30 -18.44 8.39
N LEU A 239 -8.52 -17.51 9.33
CA LEU A 239 -7.46 -17.04 10.22
C LEU A 239 -7.02 -18.10 11.24
N ASP A 240 -7.91 -19.02 11.61
CA ASP A 240 -7.62 -20.16 12.49
C ASP A 240 -6.68 -21.17 11.81
N ASP A 241 -6.86 -21.42 10.51
CA ASP A 241 -5.96 -22.27 9.72
C ASP A 241 -4.52 -21.74 9.71
N PHE A 242 -4.35 -20.42 9.58
CA PHE A 242 -3.03 -19.78 9.71
C PHE A 242 -2.49 -19.87 11.15
N ALA A 243 -3.32 -19.56 12.15
CA ALA A 243 -2.92 -19.53 13.55
C ALA A 243 -2.47 -20.91 14.06
N THR A 244 -3.22 -21.97 13.73
CA THR A 244 -2.90 -23.36 14.09
C THR A 244 -1.66 -23.88 13.36
N GLY A 245 -1.37 -23.37 12.16
CA GLY A 245 -0.10 -23.58 11.46
C GLY A 245 1.09 -22.80 12.03
N HIS A 246 0.90 -22.01 13.09
CA HIS A 246 1.88 -21.07 13.62
C HIS A 246 2.40 -20.08 12.56
N ILE A 247 1.53 -19.65 11.67
CA ILE A 247 1.84 -18.72 10.57
C ILE A 247 1.44 -17.31 11.01
N ASN A 248 2.35 -16.36 10.83
CA ASN A 248 2.08 -14.97 11.15
C ASN A 248 1.52 -14.24 9.93
N LEU A 249 0.47 -13.44 10.13
CA LEU A 249 -0.15 -12.60 9.11
C LEU A 249 0.48 -11.21 9.19
N THR A 250 1.02 -10.69 8.09
CA THR A 250 1.60 -9.33 8.06
C THR A 250 0.70 -8.32 7.39
N GLN A 251 -0.29 -8.77 6.63
CA GLN A 251 -1.26 -7.90 5.96
C GLN A 251 -2.53 -8.68 5.61
N ILE A 252 -3.67 -8.00 5.73
CA ILE A 252 -4.96 -8.42 5.17
C ILE A 252 -5.69 -7.19 4.65
N LYS A 253 -6.21 -7.27 3.42
CA LYS A 253 -6.99 -6.23 2.78
C LYS A 253 -8.20 -6.86 2.10
N SER A 254 -9.38 -6.39 2.47
CA SER A 254 -10.64 -6.74 1.87
C SER A 254 -10.84 -5.93 0.60
N TYR A 255 -11.41 -6.55 -0.42
CA TYR A 255 -11.92 -5.85 -1.58
C TYR A 255 -13.11 -6.62 -2.15
N LYS A 256 -14.06 -5.89 -2.73
CA LYS A 256 -15.21 -6.49 -3.39
C LYS A 256 -14.82 -6.84 -4.81
N SER A 257 -14.96 -8.12 -5.18
CA SER A 257 -14.84 -8.47 -6.59
C SER A 257 -16.06 -7.95 -7.32
N PHE A 258 -15.84 -7.03 -8.26
CA PHE A 258 -16.84 -6.59 -9.23
C PHE A 258 -16.83 -7.50 -10.45
N ASP A 259 -16.72 -8.82 -10.25
CA ASP A 259 -16.92 -9.74 -11.36
C ASP A 259 -18.41 -9.76 -11.71
N ASN A 260 -18.78 -8.95 -12.71
CA ASN A 260 -20.13 -8.85 -13.28
C ASN A 260 -20.67 -10.18 -13.83
N HIS A 261 -19.88 -11.26 -13.77
CA HIS A 261 -20.25 -12.60 -14.22
C HIS A 261 -20.47 -13.61 -13.09
N LYS A 262 -20.24 -13.27 -11.81
CA LYS A 262 -20.55 -14.13 -10.67
C LYS A 262 -21.82 -13.63 -9.96
N GLU A 263 -22.85 -14.47 -9.90
CA GLU A 263 -24.10 -14.19 -9.15
C GLU A 263 -23.90 -14.28 -7.61
N THR A 264 -22.69 -14.61 -7.13
CA THR A 264 -22.37 -14.70 -5.69
C THR A 264 -21.50 -13.52 -5.23
N LEU A 265 -21.89 -12.90 -4.12
CA LEU A 265 -21.12 -11.84 -3.44
C LEU A 265 -19.99 -12.49 -2.62
N ASP A 266 -18.98 -13.06 -3.28
CA ASP A 266 -17.81 -13.58 -2.56
C ASP A 266 -16.93 -12.42 -2.04
N HIS A 267 -16.40 -12.54 -0.83
CA HIS A 267 -15.50 -11.55 -0.24
C HIS A 267 -14.05 -11.88 -0.59
N GLY A 268 -13.38 -10.95 -1.29
CA GLY A 268 -11.98 -11.08 -1.67
C GLY A 268 -11.04 -10.53 -0.61
N PHE A 269 -9.96 -11.25 -0.34
CA PHE A 269 -8.91 -10.84 0.59
C PHE A 269 -7.54 -10.95 -0.07
N PHE A 270 -6.79 -9.85 -0.11
CA PHE A 270 -5.35 -9.87 -0.33
C PHE A 270 -4.66 -10.08 1.02
N ILE A 271 -3.93 -11.18 1.14
CA ILE A 271 -3.28 -11.60 2.37
C ILE A 271 -1.78 -11.74 2.15
N THR A 272 -0.98 -11.27 3.10
CA THR A 272 0.45 -11.55 3.16
C THR A 272 0.80 -12.21 4.49
N ILE A 273 1.55 -13.32 4.43
CA ILE A 273 2.04 -14.06 5.59
C ILE A 273 3.57 -14.09 5.64
N ASP A 274 4.10 -14.31 6.83
CA ASP A 274 5.51 -14.64 7.02
C ASP A 274 5.80 -16.10 6.63
N GLY A 275 6.89 -16.29 5.89
CA GLY A 275 7.43 -17.59 5.46
C GLY A 275 7.19 -17.90 3.99
N HIS A 276 7.79 -19.00 3.54
CA HIS A 276 7.77 -19.45 2.16
C HIS A 276 6.66 -20.49 1.94
N SER A 277 5.94 -20.43 0.81
CA SER A 277 4.82 -21.34 0.51
C SER A 277 5.23 -22.80 0.39
N GLY A 278 6.52 -23.06 0.13
CA GLY A 278 7.13 -24.38 0.14
C GLY A 278 7.46 -24.93 1.52
N ASP A 279 7.46 -24.12 2.58
CA ASP A 279 7.76 -24.57 3.93
C ASP A 279 6.72 -25.61 4.37
N PRO A 280 7.11 -26.73 5.00
CA PRO A 280 6.18 -27.84 5.24
C PRO A 280 4.91 -27.44 6.00
N ASP A 281 5.01 -26.55 6.99
CA ASP A 281 3.88 -26.13 7.81
C ASP A 281 2.95 -25.18 7.05
N ILE A 282 3.54 -24.25 6.29
CA ILE A 282 2.81 -23.31 5.43
C ILE A 282 2.11 -24.06 4.31
N LYS A 283 2.82 -24.96 3.63
CA LYS A 283 2.26 -25.79 2.55
C LYS A 283 1.05 -26.60 3.02
N ARG A 284 1.10 -27.17 4.23
CA ARG A 284 -0.05 -27.89 4.81
C ARG A 284 -1.22 -26.97 5.12
N ALA A 285 -0.97 -25.79 5.69
CA ALA A 285 -2.03 -24.82 5.99
C ALA A 285 -2.68 -24.29 4.70
N LEU A 286 -1.87 -23.86 3.72
CA LEU A 286 -2.36 -23.39 2.42
C LEU A 286 -3.16 -24.48 1.69
N GLY A 287 -2.74 -25.74 1.77
CA GLY A 287 -3.51 -26.85 1.21
C GLY A 287 -4.87 -27.08 1.88
N ARG A 288 -5.01 -26.81 3.19
CA ARG A 288 -6.33 -26.85 3.85
C ARG A 288 -7.21 -25.69 3.39
N ILE A 289 -6.64 -24.49 3.36
CA ILE A 289 -7.30 -23.26 2.94
C ILE A 289 -7.79 -23.39 1.50
N GLU A 290 -6.96 -23.84 0.57
CA GLU A 290 -7.33 -24.03 -0.85
C GLU A 290 -8.55 -24.95 -1.02
N ASN A 291 -8.79 -25.88 -0.10
CA ASN A 291 -9.94 -26.79 -0.13
C ASN A 291 -11.19 -26.22 0.58
N SER A 292 -11.07 -25.16 1.38
CA SER A 292 -12.18 -24.58 2.15
C SER A 292 -12.74 -23.27 1.59
N VAL A 293 -12.01 -22.63 0.66
CA VAL A 293 -12.33 -21.33 0.07
C VAL A 293 -12.90 -21.46 -1.35
N SER A 294 -13.60 -20.44 -1.86
CA SER A 294 -14.20 -20.51 -3.21
C SER A 294 -13.16 -20.30 -4.31
N GLU A 295 -12.15 -19.47 -4.06
CA GLU A 295 -11.00 -19.30 -4.94
C GLU A 295 -9.75 -19.01 -4.11
N PHE A 296 -8.63 -19.64 -4.49
CA PHE A 296 -7.32 -19.43 -3.88
C PHE A 296 -6.31 -19.15 -4.98
N ARG A 297 -5.52 -18.09 -4.80
CA ARG A 297 -4.46 -17.71 -5.73
C ARG A 297 -3.20 -17.33 -4.95
N ASN A 298 -2.19 -18.19 -5.04
CA ASN A 298 -0.85 -17.88 -4.55
C ASN A 298 -0.18 -16.90 -5.54
N LEU A 299 0.15 -15.69 -5.07
CA LEU A 299 0.85 -14.67 -5.85
C LEU A 299 2.37 -14.79 -5.75
N GLY A 300 2.90 -15.73 -4.98
CA GLY A 300 4.33 -16.00 -4.89
C GLY A 300 4.91 -15.79 -3.50
N SER A 301 6.08 -16.39 -3.31
CA SER A 301 6.90 -16.24 -2.11
C SER A 301 8.17 -15.47 -2.48
N TYR A 302 8.50 -14.46 -1.69
CA TYR A 302 9.60 -13.55 -1.99
C TYR A 302 10.36 -13.11 -0.74
N PRO A 303 11.65 -12.73 -0.87
CA PRO A 303 12.44 -12.23 0.26
C PRO A 303 11.81 -10.98 0.86
N LYS A 304 11.76 -10.93 2.20
CA LYS A 304 11.34 -9.73 2.93
C LYS A 304 12.25 -8.55 2.60
N ALA A 305 11.68 -7.34 2.61
CA ALA A 305 12.50 -6.14 2.67
C ALA A 305 13.35 -6.16 3.95
N ALA A 306 14.55 -5.61 3.88
CA ALA A 306 15.31 -5.34 5.09
C ALA A 306 14.51 -4.37 5.96
N GLU A 307 14.27 -4.72 7.21
CA GLU A 307 13.55 -3.86 8.15
C GLU A 307 14.24 -2.50 8.20
N VAL A 308 13.50 -1.43 7.89
CA VAL A 308 13.96 -0.09 8.19
C VAL A 308 13.80 0.07 9.69
N ALA A 309 14.92 0.11 10.41
CA ALA A 309 14.92 0.40 11.84
C ALA A 309 14.31 1.78 12.05
N VAL A 310 13.05 1.80 12.47
CA VAL A 310 12.42 2.95 13.11
C VAL A 310 12.69 2.82 14.60
N ASP A 311 13.21 3.89 15.22
CA ASP A 311 13.45 3.91 16.66
C ASP A 311 12.17 3.52 17.41
N ALA A 312 12.30 2.85 18.55
CA ALA A 312 11.17 2.45 19.38
C ALA A 312 10.44 3.70 19.91
N ILE A 313 9.34 4.07 19.26
CA ILE A 313 8.56 5.26 19.59
C ILE A 313 7.38 4.85 20.47
N GLU A 314 7.12 5.68 21.47
CA GLU A 314 5.90 5.62 22.26
C GLU A 314 4.73 6.07 21.39
N VAL A 315 3.75 5.19 21.19
CA VAL A 315 2.68 5.45 20.25
C VAL A 315 1.70 6.48 20.81
N ASP A 316 1.51 7.59 20.10
CA ASP A 316 0.41 8.52 20.34
C ASP A 316 -0.88 7.97 19.71
N TRP A 317 -1.60 7.19 20.51
CA TRP A 317 -2.82 6.51 20.10
C TRP A 317 -3.96 7.46 19.73
N GLU A 318 -4.07 8.61 20.40
CA GLU A 318 -5.11 9.57 20.09
C GLU A 318 -4.86 10.18 18.71
N SER A 319 -3.60 10.49 18.39
CA SER A 319 -3.22 10.97 17.07
C SER A 319 -3.53 9.94 15.98
N LEU A 320 -3.18 8.66 16.17
CA LEU A 320 -3.47 7.60 15.20
C LEU A 320 -4.96 7.40 14.96
N VAL A 321 -5.76 7.33 16.04
CA VAL A 321 -7.22 7.19 15.92
C VAL A 321 -7.84 8.41 15.26
N ASN A 322 -7.39 9.61 15.62
CA ASN A 322 -7.88 10.85 15.00
C ASN A 322 -7.49 10.95 13.52
N GLN A 323 -6.29 10.49 13.15
CA GLN A 323 -5.86 10.40 11.77
C GLN A 323 -6.75 9.45 10.98
N GLU A 324 -7.05 8.28 11.53
CA GLU A 324 -7.89 7.29 10.87
C GLU A 324 -9.36 7.73 10.80
N MET A 325 -9.90 8.35 11.86
CA MET A 325 -11.20 9.01 11.86
C MET A 325 -11.31 10.05 10.72
N ARG A 326 -10.26 10.84 10.49
CA ARG A 326 -10.21 11.80 9.37
C ARG A 326 -10.19 11.10 8.01
N ARG A 327 -9.49 9.97 7.88
CA ARG A 327 -9.45 9.17 6.65
C ARG A 327 -10.82 8.61 6.29
N GLN A 328 -11.58 8.13 7.28
CA GLN A 328 -12.87 7.46 7.07
C GLN A 328 -14.08 8.39 6.99
N ASN A 329 -13.97 9.66 7.42
CA ASN A 329 -15.09 10.61 7.40
C ASN A 329 -15.69 10.91 6.00
N GLY A 330 -15.10 10.39 4.91
CA GLY A 330 -15.65 10.42 3.56
C GLY A 330 -16.34 9.13 3.07
N SER A 331 -16.26 8.01 3.82
CA SER A 331 -16.72 6.68 3.39
C SER A 331 -17.84 6.15 4.29
N LYS A 332 -18.95 6.89 4.40
CA LYS A 332 -20.19 6.39 5.03
C LYS A 332 -21.10 5.82 3.95
N ASN A 333 -20.95 4.54 3.63
CA ASN A 333 -21.92 3.82 2.82
C ASN A 333 -22.44 2.61 3.60
N GLY A 334 -23.73 2.62 3.90
CA GLY A 334 -24.44 1.49 4.50
C GLY A 334 -24.61 1.63 6.02
N GLY A 335 -25.71 1.07 6.54
CA GLY A 335 -25.99 1.05 7.97
C GLY A 335 -25.10 0.12 8.79
N ASP A 336 -23.91 -0.24 8.30
CA ASP A 336 -22.93 -1.09 8.99
C ASP A 336 -22.27 -0.33 10.16
N ILE A 337 -21.72 -1.08 11.10
CA ILE A 337 -20.91 -0.53 12.19
C ILE A 337 -19.44 -0.64 11.81
N HIS A 338 -18.73 0.47 11.99
CA HIS A 338 -17.31 0.58 11.70
C HIS A 338 -16.52 0.61 13.01
N LEU A 339 -15.58 -0.32 13.18
CA LEU A 339 -14.65 -0.35 14.30
C LEU A 339 -13.22 -0.13 13.82
N ILE A 340 -12.45 0.60 14.62
CA ILE A 340 -11.00 0.62 14.56
C ILE A 340 -10.47 -0.12 15.79
N PHE A 341 -9.51 -1.01 15.61
CA PHE A 341 -8.80 -1.62 16.73
C PHE A 341 -7.31 -1.84 16.43
N ILE A 342 -6.52 -2.03 17.48
CA ILE A 342 -5.07 -2.15 17.39
C ILE A 342 -4.59 -3.43 18.07
N LEU A 343 -3.70 -4.13 17.39
CA LEU A 343 -3.10 -5.39 17.85
C LEU A 343 -1.57 -5.31 17.89
N ASN A 344 -1.00 -6.05 18.84
CA ASN A 344 0.38 -6.48 18.73
C ASN A 344 0.49 -7.53 17.63
N ASN A 345 1.46 -7.40 16.74
CA ASN A 345 1.78 -8.38 15.73
C ASN A 345 2.27 -9.66 16.39
N ARG A 346 1.39 -10.65 16.50
CA ARG A 346 1.71 -12.00 16.90
C ARG A 346 0.85 -12.98 16.13
N LYS A 347 1.35 -14.21 16.03
CA LYS A 347 0.61 -15.34 15.47
C LYS A 347 -0.76 -15.47 16.16
N GLY A 348 -1.81 -15.51 15.35
CA GLY A 348 -3.20 -15.62 15.82
C GLY A 348 -3.81 -14.36 16.44
N ALA A 349 -3.12 -13.21 16.48
CA ALA A 349 -3.65 -11.98 17.10
C ALA A 349 -5.01 -11.57 16.51
N LEU A 350 -5.10 -11.52 15.18
CA LEU A 350 -6.32 -11.12 14.49
C LEU A 350 -7.45 -12.14 14.69
N ARG A 351 -7.13 -13.44 14.62
CA ARG A 351 -8.07 -14.54 14.90
C ARG A 351 -8.70 -14.38 16.28
N ASP A 352 -7.86 -14.15 17.30
CA ASP A 352 -8.33 -13.97 18.68
C ASP A 352 -9.20 -12.72 18.84
N ALA A 353 -8.83 -11.62 18.17
CA ALA A 353 -9.55 -10.35 18.21
C ALA A 353 -10.95 -10.45 17.59
N ILE A 354 -11.12 -11.19 16.49
CA ILE A 354 -12.40 -11.30 15.78
C ILE A 354 -13.25 -12.51 16.23
N LYS A 355 -12.74 -13.34 17.14
CA LYS A 355 -13.47 -14.49 17.69
C LYS A 355 -14.87 -14.15 18.24
N PRO A 356 -15.09 -13.01 18.94
CA PRO A 356 -16.42 -12.63 19.43
C PRO A 356 -17.49 -12.55 18.33
N PHE A 357 -17.11 -12.15 17.10
CA PHE A 357 -18.06 -12.08 15.97
C PHE A 357 -18.51 -13.46 15.53
N LYS A 358 -17.61 -14.44 15.51
CA LYS A 358 -17.96 -15.83 15.21
C LYS A 358 -18.89 -16.40 16.30
N GLU A 359 -18.59 -16.15 17.57
CA GLU A 359 -19.42 -16.61 18.70
C GLU A 359 -20.85 -16.05 18.64
N ASP A 360 -21.00 -14.82 18.14
CA ASP A 360 -22.29 -14.15 18.01
C ASP A 360 -22.97 -14.38 16.66
N ASN A 361 -22.38 -15.21 15.78
CA ASN A 361 -22.83 -15.42 14.40
C ASN A 361 -23.02 -14.10 13.63
N THR A 362 -22.12 -13.14 13.87
CA THR A 362 -22.11 -11.82 13.23
C THR A 362 -21.22 -11.85 12.00
N ASN A 363 -21.76 -11.42 10.87
CA ASN A 363 -21.02 -11.40 9.61
C ASN A 363 -20.13 -10.16 9.50
N LEU A 364 -18.87 -10.36 9.12
CA LEU A 364 -17.91 -9.29 8.86
C LEU A 364 -17.95 -8.94 7.37
N THR A 365 -18.17 -7.66 7.06
CA THR A 365 -18.22 -7.16 5.68
C THR A 365 -16.88 -6.61 5.21
N LYS A 366 -15.97 -6.30 6.14
CA LYS A 366 -14.62 -5.81 5.86
C LYS A 366 -13.68 -6.05 7.03
N VAL A 367 -12.42 -6.40 6.74
CA VAL A 367 -11.28 -6.34 7.66
C VAL A 367 -10.02 -5.91 6.90
N ASP A 368 -9.50 -4.72 7.23
CA ASP A 368 -8.32 -4.14 6.60
C ASP A 368 -7.24 -3.79 7.62
N SER A 369 -6.08 -4.43 7.54
CA SER A 369 -4.92 -4.06 8.37
C SER A 369 -4.25 -2.80 7.82
N TRP A 370 -3.76 -1.89 8.64
CA TRP A 370 -2.90 -0.79 8.21
C TRP A 370 -1.70 -0.64 9.17
N PRO A 371 -0.51 -0.22 8.68
CA PRO A 371 0.64 -0.08 9.53
C PRO A 371 0.53 1.18 10.38
N THR A 372 0.85 1.08 11.67
CA THR A 372 0.79 2.23 12.60
C THR A 372 2.04 3.12 12.53
N GLY A 373 3.05 2.72 11.74
CA GLY A 373 4.39 3.29 11.77
C GLY A 373 5.27 2.76 12.90
N VAL A 374 4.70 1.96 13.83
CA VAL A 374 5.44 1.33 14.92
C VAL A 374 5.60 -0.16 14.67
N MET A 375 6.85 -0.62 14.76
CA MET A 375 7.20 -2.00 14.49
C MET A 375 6.45 -2.95 15.43
N GLY A 376 5.82 -3.98 14.85
CA GLY A 376 5.06 -4.97 15.61
C GLY A 376 3.69 -4.49 16.10
N ILE A 377 3.17 -3.38 15.59
CA ILE A 377 1.84 -2.86 15.93
C ILE A 377 1.06 -2.55 14.65
N TYR A 378 -0.12 -3.16 14.53
CA TYR A 378 -1.01 -2.98 13.38
C TYR A 378 -2.37 -2.43 13.84
N GLY A 379 -2.87 -1.46 13.08
CA GLY A 379 -4.24 -1.01 13.15
C GLY A 379 -5.11 -1.82 12.20
N PHE A 380 -6.40 -1.89 12.49
CA PHE A 380 -7.38 -2.59 11.69
C PHE A 380 -8.66 -1.77 11.60
N ASP A 381 -9.21 -1.69 10.39
CA ASP A 381 -10.57 -1.26 10.15
C ASP A 381 -11.44 -2.50 9.97
N LEU A 382 -12.59 -2.54 10.64
CA LEU A 382 -13.51 -3.65 10.56
C LEU A 382 -14.94 -3.15 10.43
N ASP A 383 -15.64 -3.68 9.44
CA ASP A 383 -17.04 -3.38 9.18
C ASP A 383 -17.86 -4.65 9.41
N PHE A 384 -19.03 -4.48 10.01
CA PHE A 384 -19.97 -5.57 10.22
C PHE A 384 -21.41 -5.05 10.21
N ALA A 385 -22.34 -5.94 9.87
CA ALA A 385 -23.75 -5.61 9.82
C ALA A 385 -24.27 -5.12 11.18
N ASN A 386 -24.95 -3.98 11.21
CA ASN A 386 -25.49 -3.43 12.44
C ASN A 386 -26.60 -4.33 13.02
N PRO A 387 -26.45 -4.83 14.26
CA PRO A 387 -27.44 -5.71 14.88
C PRO A 387 -28.73 -4.99 15.31
N GLY A 388 -28.81 -3.66 15.17
CA GLY A 388 -29.93 -2.83 15.60
C GLY A 388 -30.05 -2.67 17.12
N ASP A 389 -29.02 -3.08 17.87
CA ASP A 389 -28.98 -3.10 19.33
C ASP A 389 -27.60 -2.68 19.82
N ASP A 390 -27.47 -1.44 20.27
CA ASP A 390 -26.20 -0.89 20.76
C ASP A 390 -25.64 -1.66 21.96
N ALA A 391 -26.50 -2.28 22.80
CA ALA A 391 -26.01 -3.06 23.93
C ALA A 391 -25.24 -4.33 23.49
N LYS A 392 -25.62 -4.92 22.35
CA LYS A 392 -24.88 -6.04 21.75
C LYS A 392 -23.54 -5.57 21.20
N VAL A 393 -23.51 -4.40 20.56
CA VAL A 393 -22.28 -3.81 20.02
C VAL A 393 -21.28 -3.54 21.14
N GLU A 394 -21.72 -2.91 22.23
CA GLU A 394 -20.88 -2.63 23.39
C GLU A 394 -20.37 -3.90 24.07
N SER A 395 -21.23 -4.92 24.21
CA SER A 395 -20.84 -6.24 24.74
C SER A 395 -19.77 -6.92 23.86
N LEU A 396 -19.92 -6.82 22.54
CA LEU A 396 -18.98 -7.35 21.56
C LEU A 396 -17.62 -6.62 21.66
N MET A 397 -17.63 -5.29 21.66
CA MET A 397 -16.41 -4.47 21.79
C MET A 397 -15.66 -4.79 23.09
N LYS A 398 -16.37 -4.92 24.21
CA LYS A 398 -15.77 -5.28 25.51
C LYS A 398 -15.08 -6.65 25.49
N ARG A 399 -15.59 -7.62 24.73
CA ARG A 399 -14.89 -8.92 24.55
C ARG A 399 -13.67 -8.79 23.64
N MET A 400 -13.73 -7.95 22.61
CA MET A 400 -12.57 -7.67 21.75
C MET A 400 -11.41 -7.04 22.54
N GLU A 401 -11.70 -6.15 23.49
CA GLU A 401 -10.70 -5.50 24.36
C GLU A 401 -9.85 -6.49 25.17
N ALA A 402 -10.29 -7.74 25.36
CA ALA A 402 -9.48 -8.78 26.00
C ALA A 402 -8.26 -9.21 25.15
N SER A 403 -8.35 -9.03 23.82
CA SER A 403 -7.30 -9.40 22.86
C SER A 403 -6.69 -8.19 22.14
N CYS A 404 -7.32 -7.02 22.26
CA CYS A 404 -6.90 -5.78 21.60
C CYS A 404 -6.27 -4.81 22.59
N ARG A 405 -5.39 -3.93 22.10
CA ARG A 405 -4.91 -2.80 22.93
C ARG A 405 -6.00 -1.76 23.13
N LYS A 406 -6.82 -1.55 22.10
CA LYS A 406 -7.92 -0.57 22.07
C LYS A 406 -8.89 -0.95 20.97
N VAL A 407 -10.16 -0.64 21.17
CA VAL A 407 -11.24 -0.76 20.19
C VAL A 407 -12.03 0.54 20.23
N VAL A 408 -12.37 1.10 19.06
CA VAL A 408 -13.10 2.35 18.93
C VAL A 408 -14.17 2.16 17.88
N ARG A 409 -15.42 2.49 18.22
CA ARG A 409 -16.51 2.59 17.24
C ARG A 409 -16.48 3.95 16.56
N LEU A 410 -16.59 3.96 15.25
CA LEU A 410 -16.77 5.18 14.45
C LEU A 410 -18.26 5.37 14.17
N GLY A 411 -18.82 6.51 14.61
CA GLY A 411 -20.23 6.84 14.41
C GLY A 411 -21.03 6.66 15.68
#